data_AF-A0A164J3B7-F1
#
_entry.id   AF-A0A164J3B7-F1
#
_cell.length_a   1.000
_cell.length_b   1.000
_cell.length_c   1.000
_cell.angle_alpha   90.00
_cell.angle_beta   90.00
_cell.angle_gamma   90.00
#
_symmetry.space_group_name_H-M   'P 1'
#
loop_
_entity.id
_entity.type
_entity.pdbx_description
1 polymer ?
#
loop_
_entity_poly.entity_id
_entity_poly.type
_entity_poly.pdbx_seq_one_letter_code
_entity_poly.pdbx_strand_id
1 'polypeptide(L)'
;MYVSLLEDKLLPLVEKSLAAHHRRQKMVWLYQSRTVEETTPDAYDIYPDQIDKYNNEIRRVFNGSGVVIWDSISAIVEENVRACALTAFQRRDQKMYSNCYDFIHPGFGAVSLGSQLIFNHLC
;
A
#
# COMPACT_ATOMS: atom_id res chain seq x y z
N MET A 1 10.11 -5.28 17.67
CA MET A 1 11.34 -4.63 17.14
C MET A 1 11.04 -3.53 16.11
N TYR A 2 10.13 -3.73 15.15
CA TYR A 2 9.76 -2.64 14.21
C TYR A 2 8.79 -1.62 14.84
N VAL A 3 7.88 -2.05 15.71
CA VAL A 3 6.94 -1.16 16.40
C VAL A 3 7.67 -0.08 17.22
N SER A 4 8.69 -0.47 17.99
CA SER A 4 9.55 0.48 18.73
C SER A 4 10.29 1.45 17.80
N LEU A 5 10.61 1.05 16.56
CA LEU A 5 11.20 1.99 15.59
C LEU A 5 10.16 3.02 15.12
N LEU A 6 8.91 2.61 14.94
CA LEU A 6 7.81 3.51 14.57
C LEU A 6 7.46 4.45 15.73
N GLU A 7 7.28 3.92 16.93
CA GLU A 7 6.87 4.67 18.12
C GLU A 7 8.00 5.55 18.67
N ASP A 8 9.19 5.00 18.87
CA ASP A 8 10.25 5.71 19.61
C ASP A 8 11.09 6.62 18.71
N LYS A 9 11.08 6.39 17.39
CA LYS A 9 11.93 7.13 16.44
C LYS A 9 11.12 7.91 15.40
N LEU A 10 10.22 7.25 14.67
CA LEU A 10 9.53 7.92 13.56
C LEU A 10 8.45 8.89 14.05
N LEU A 11 7.56 8.45 14.94
CA LEU A 11 6.43 9.24 15.40
C LEU A 11 6.83 10.60 16.00
N PRO A 12 7.86 10.70 16.87
CA PRO A 12 8.30 11.99 17.39
C PRO A 12 8.79 12.96 16.31
N LEU A 13 9.43 12.44 15.24
CA LEU A 13 9.88 13.25 14.10
C LEU A 13 8.68 13.74 13.28
N VAL A 14 7.69 12.87 13.07
CA VAL A 14 6.45 13.20 12.38
C VAL A 14 5.68 14.28 13.13
N GLU A 15 5.47 14.11 14.44
CA GLU A 15 4.78 15.08 15.27
C GLU A 15 5.49 16.43 15.30
N LYS A 16 6.83 16.42 15.41
CA LYS A 16 7.63 17.65 15.35
C LYS A 16 7.48 18.36 13.99
N SER A 17 7.52 17.63 12.88
CA SER A 17 7.34 18.18 11.54
C SER A 17 5.93 18.78 11.37
N LEU A 18 4.91 18.02 11.78
CA LEU A 18 3.52 18.47 11.71
C LEU A 18 3.29 19.68 12.61
N ALA A 19 3.82 19.73 13.83
CA ALA A 19 3.70 20.90 14.71
C ALA A 19 4.33 22.16 14.08
N ALA A 20 5.54 22.03 13.52
CA ALA A 20 6.27 23.14 12.88
C ALA A 20 5.57 23.66 11.61
N HIS A 21 4.84 22.80 10.89
CA HIS A 21 4.29 23.11 9.57
C HIS A 21 2.79 22.80 9.41
N HIS A 22 2.03 22.73 10.51
CA HIS A 22 0.64 22.21 10.55
C HIS A 22 -0.33 22.91 9.58
N ARG A 23 -0.07 24.17 9.20
CA ARG A 23 -0.92 24.92 8.25
C ARG A 23 -0.56 24.72 6.78
N ARG A 24 0.58 24.11 6.49
CA ARG A 24 1.16 24.02 5.13
C ARG A 24 1.53 22.60 4.71
N GLN A 25 1.56 21.66 5.64
CA GLN A 25 1.94 20.29 5.40
C GLN A 25 0.83 19.35 5.87
N LYS A 26 0.48 18.40 5.01
CA LYS A 26 -0.25 17.18 5.38
C LYS A 26 0.72 16.01 5.20
N MET A 27 0.69 15.05 6.11
CA MET A 27 1.43 13.80 5.96
C MET A 27 0.43 12.68 5.69
N VAL A 28 0.65 11.95 4.60
CA VAL A 28 -0.17 10.82 4.20
C VAL A 28 0.70 9.56 4.23
N TRP A 29 0.24 8.55 4.96
CA TRP A 29 0.83 7.23 4.95
C TRP A 29 0.06 6.31 4.00
N LEU A 30 0.77 5.73 3.03
CA LEU A 30 0.17 4.81 2.08
C LEU A 30 0.05 3.43 2.72
N TYR A 31 -1.19 2.94 2.79
CA TYR A 31 -1.48 1.58 3.25
C TYR A 31 -0.94 0.58 2.23
N GLN A 32 -0.22 -0.43 2.69
CA GLN A 32 0.26 -1.48 1.79
C GLN A 32 -0.93 -2.40 1.46
N SER A 33 -1.30 -2.47 0.20
CA SER A 33 -2.37 -3.38 -0.25
C SER A 33 -1.95 -4.84 -0.08
N ARG A 34 -2.93 -5.69 0.20
CA ARG A 34 -2.73 -7.14 0.36
C ARG A 34 -2.25 -7.75 -0.96
N THR A 35 -1.29 -8.66 -0.89
CA THR A 35 -0.76 -9.42 -2.03
C THR A 35 -1.30 -10.85 -2.03
N VAL A 36 -0.94 -11.64 -3.03
CA VAL A 36 -1.12 -13.10 -3.02
C VAL A 36 0.18 -13.76 -2.60
N GLU A 37 0.08 -14.81 -1.79
CA GLU A 37 1.23 -15.65 -1.47
C GLU A 37 1.57 -16.53 -2.68
N GLU A 38 2.78 -16.39 -3.19
CA GLU A 38 3.30 -17.25 -4.24
C GLU A 38 3.93 -18.50 -3.62
N THR A 39 3.56 -19.69 -4.09
CA THR A 39 4.07 -20.96 -3.55
C THR A 39 5.21 -21.55 -4.40
N THR A 40 5.82 -20.76 -5.28
CA THR A 40 6.92 -21.21 -6.13
C THR A 40 8.23 -21.24 -5.34
N PRO A 41 9.21 -22.08 -5.71
CA PRO A 41 10.50 -22.16 -4.98
C PRO A 41 11.29 -20.86 -4.95
N ASP A 42 11.05 -19.96 -5.91
CA ASP A 42 11.71 -18.65 -6.04
C ASP A 42 10.79 -17.49 -5.57
N ALA A 43 9.71 -17.81 -4.87
CA ALA A 43 8.75 -16.83 -4.38
C ALA A 43 9.40 -15.82 -3.43
N TYR A 44 8.92 -14.58 -3.48
CA TYR A 44 9.29 -13.57 -2.50
C TYR A 44 8.72 -13.92 -1.12
N ASP A 45 9.49 -13.67 -0.06
CA ASP A 45 9.04 -13.76 1.34
C ASP A 45 8.08 -12.60 1.71
N ILE A 46 6.97 -12.49 1.01
CA ILE A 46 5.93 -11.46 1.20
C ILE A 46 4.62 -12.15 1.52
N TYR A 47 4.32 -12.19 2.81
CA TYR A 47 3.15 -12.88 3.33
C TYR A 47 1.98 -11.90 3.57
N PRO A 48 0.79 -12.17 3.02
CA PRO A 48 -0.38 -11.29 3.19
C PRO A 48 -0.72 -11.01 4.66
N ASP A 49 -0.62 -12.03 5.53
CA ASP A 49 -0.89 -11.89 6.96
C ASP A 49 0.12 -10.98 7.68
N GLN A 50 1.36 -10.95 7.17
CA GLN A 50 2.40 -10.06 7.69
C GLN A 50 2.12 -8.61 7.27
N ILE A 51 1.62 -8.37 6.05
CA ILE A 51 1.15 -7.06 5.59
C ILE A 51 0.01 -6.58 6.49
N ASP A 52 -0.99 -7.41 6.74
CA ASP A 52 -2.13 -7.08 7.61
C ASP A 52 -1.66 -6.73 9.02
N LYS A 53 -0.71 -7.50 9.57
CA LYS A 53 -0.10 -7.19 10.88
C LYS A 53 0.59 -5.83 10.89
N TYR A 54 1.43 -5.52 9.89
CA TYR A 54 2.13 -4.24 9.83
C TYR A 54 1.18 -3.07 9.69
N ASN A 55 0.19 -3.19 8.81
CA ASN A 55 -0.81 -2.17 8.59
C ASN A 55 -1.63 -1.88 9.86
N ASN A 56 -2.02 -2.93 10.61
CA ASN A 56 -2.71 -2.78 11.88
C ASN A 56 -1.86 -2.07 12.93
N GLU A 57 -0.57 -2.43 13.04
CA GLU A 57 0.35 -1.75 13.95
C GLU A 57 0.57 -0.28 13.56
N ILE A 58 0.77 0.02 12.27
CA ILE A 58 0.91 1.39 11.78
C ILE A 58 -0.35 2.20 12.12
N ARG A 59 -1.54 1.62 11.89
CA ARG A 59 -2.81 2.27 12.24
C ARG A 59 -2.91 2.56 13.73
N ARG A 60 -2.48 1.63 14.58
CA ARG A 60 -2.44 1.82 16.04
C ARG A 60 -1.45 2.94 16.43
N VAL A 61 -0.24 2.92 15.89
CA VAL A 61 0.83 3.88 16.22
C VAL A 61 0.50 5.30 15.76
N PHE A 62 -0.08 5.44 14.56
CA PHE A 62 -0.48 6.76 14.05
C PHE A 62 -1.87 7.19 14.50
N ASN A 63 -2.56 6.40 15.31
CA ASN A 63 -3.86 6.81 15.83
C ASN A 63 -3.73 8.08 16.68
N GLY A 64 -4.46 9.13 16.31
CA GLY A 64 -4.37 10.44 16.96
C GLY A 64 -3.13 11.26 16.58
N SER A 65 -2.19 10.70 15.80
CA SER A 65 -1.17 11.49 15.13
C SER A 65 -1.81 12.18 13.92
N GLY A 66 -1.40 13.40 13.57
CA GLY A 66 -1.97 14.13 12.43
C GLY A 66 -1.68 13.51 11.05
N VAL A 67 -1.26 12.24 11.00
CA VAL A 67 -1.00 11.46 9.79
C VAL A 67 -2.30 10.87 9.27
N VAL A 68 -2.60 11.11 7.99
CA VAL A 68 -3.73 10.48 7.31
C VAL A 68 -3.28 9.13 6.78
N ILE A 69 -3.97 8.05 7.14
CA ILE A 69 -3.76 6.73 6.55
C ILE A 69 -4.62 6.62 5.29
N TRP A 70 -4.00 6.27 4.17
CA TRP A 70 -4.65 6.19 2.86
C TRP A 70 -4.69 4.76 2.35
N ASP A 71 -5.87 4.16 2.32
CA ASP A 71 -6.11 2.77 1.92
C ASP A 71 -7.05 2.61 0.71
N SER A 72 -7.49 3.71 0.09
CA SER A 72 -8.53 3.71 -0.95
C SER A 72 -8.17 2.97 -2.23
N ILE A 73 -6.87 2.73 -2.49
CA ILE A 73 -6.43 1.94 -3.64
C ILE A 73 -6.58 0.42 -3.41
N SER A 74 -6.78 -0.03 -2.18
CA SER A 74 -6.78 -1.47 -1.84
C SER A 74 -7.82 -2.25 -2.64
N ALA A 75 -9.03 -1.72 -2.79
CA ALA A 75 -10.07 -2.35 -3.61
C ALA A 75 -9.65 -2.49 -5.09
N ILE A 76 -8.96 -1.49 -5.65
CA ILE A 76 -8.47 -1.53 -7.03
C ILE A 76 -7.37 -2.58 -7.18
N VAL A 77 -6.46 -2.67 -6.21
CA VAL A 77 -5.40 -3.69 -6.20
C VAL A 77 -5.99 -5.09 -6.07
N GLU A 78 -6.98 -5.30 -5.20
CA GLU A 78 -7.68 -6.57 -5.08
C GLU A 78 -8.36 -6.99 -6.39
N GLU A 79 -9.07 -6.07 -7.06
CA GLU A 79 -9.67 -6.36 -8.36
C GLU A 79 -8.62 -6.61 -9.44
N ASN A 80 -7.46 -5.93 -9.38
CA ASN A 80 -6.34 -6.20 -10.29
C ASN A 80 -5.83 -7.63 -10.15
N VAL A 81 -5.65 -8.11 -8.91
CA VAL A 81 -5.25 -9.49 -8.60
C VAL A 81 -6.32 -10.49 -9.05
N ARG A 82 -7.61 -10.23 -8.78
CA ARG A 82 -8.71 -11.10 -9.24
C ARG A 82 -8.76 -11.17 -10.76
N ALA A 83 -8.60 -10.04 -11.45
CA ALA A 83 -8.51 -9.99 -12.89
C ALA A 83 -7.31 -10.79 -13.42
N CYS A 84 -6.15 -10.74 -12.75
CA CYS A 84 -5.00 -11.57 -13.09
C CYS A 84 -5.33 -13.06 -12.99
N ALA A 85 -5.98 -13.51 -11.92
CA ALA A 85 -6.39 -14.91 -11.76
C ALA A 85 -7.39 -15.38 -12.84
N LEU A 86 -8.41 -14.56 -13.14
CA LEU A 86 -9.42 -14.88 -14.15
C LEU A 86 -8.85 -14.88 -15.58
N THR A 87 -7.88 -14.01 -15.84
CA THR A 87 -7.31 -13.83 -17.19
C THR A 87 -6.09 -14.70 -17.47
N ALA A 88 -5.51 -15.36 -16.46
CA ALA A 88 -4.45 -16.35 -16.61
C ALA A 88 -4.81 -17.48 -17.59
N PHE A 89 -6.11 -17.78 -17.75
CA PHE A 89 -6.62 -18.79 -18.68
C PHE A 89 -7.03 -18.24 -20.05
N GLN A 90 -7.07 -16.91 -20.25
CA GLN A 90 -7.75 -16.29 -21.40
C GLN A 90 -6.92 -15.27 -22.19
N ARG A 91 -5.86 -14.67 -21.64
CA ARG A 91 -5.16 -13.54 -22.28
C ARG A 91 -3.80 -13.91 -22.89
N ARG A 92 -3.62 -13.55 -24.18
CA ARG A 92 -2.33 -13.46 -24.89
C ARG A 92 -1.71 -12.05 -24.78
N ASP A 93 -2.34 -11.19 -24.00
CA ASP A 93 -2.08 -9.77 -23.92
C ASP A 93 -0.71 -9.52 -23.29
N GLN A 94 0.16 -8.88 -24.06
CA GLN A 94 1.52 -8.55 -23.67
C GLN A 94 1.55 -7.62 -22.46
N LYS A 95 1.98 -8.15 -21.30
CA LYS A 95 2.87 -7.59 -20.24
C LYS A 95 2.73 -6.12 -19.74
N MET A 96 1.90 -5.25 -20.31
CA MET A 96 1.99 -3.79 -20.07
C MET A 96 0.88 -3.20 -19.18
N TYR A 97 -0.35 -3.73 -19.19
CA TYR A 97 -1.49 -3.12 -18.48
C TYR A 97 -1.83 -3.79 -17.15
N SER A 98 -1.69 -5.12 -17.09
CA SER A 98 -1.82 -5.93 -15.87
C SER A 98 -0.48 -6.63 -15.63
N ASN A 99 0.26 -6.23 -14.60
CA ASN A 99 1.45 -6.95 -14.20
C ASN A 99 1.02 -8.15 -13.35
N CYS A 100 0.71 -9.27 -14.00
CA CYS A 100 0.33 -10.52 -13.33
C CYS A 100 1.53 -11.44 -13.11
N TYR A 101 2.76 -10.89 -13.10
CA TYR A 101 3.99 -11.69 -13.04
C TYR A 101 4.30 -12.17 -11.62
N ASP A 102 4.19 -11.27 -10.65
CA ASP A 102 4.60 -11.52 -9.26
C ASP A 102 3.44 -11.45 -8.25
N PHE A 103 2.24 -11.04 -8.67
CA PHE A 103 1.07 -10.82 -7.80
C PHE A 103 1.32 -9.91 -6.58
N ILE A 104 2.42 -9.15 -6.62
CA ILE A 104 2.91 -8.27 -5.55
C ILE A 104 2.82 -6.82 -6.02
N HIS A 105 3.23 -6.54 -7.27
CA HIS A 105 3.21 -5.19 -7.83
C HIS A 105 1.96 -4.99 -8.70
N PRO A 106 1.08 -4.03 -8.36
CA PRO A 106 -0.07 -3.74 -9.19
C PRO A 106 0.33 -3.32 -10.60
N GLY A 107 -0.44 -3.75 -11.60
CA GLY A 107 -0.24 -3.32 -12.99
C GLY A 107 -0.39 -1.81 -13.20
N PHE A 108 0.10 -1.30 -14.33
CA PHE A 108 0.06 0.13 -14.67
C PHE A 108 -1.34 0.75 -14.53
N GLY A 109 -2.40 0.03 -14.94
CA GLY A 109 -3.77 0.53 -14.81
C GLY A 109 -4.18 0.80 -13.37
N ALA A 110 -3.86 -0.12 -12.45
CA ALA A 110 -4.14 0.04 -11.02
C ALA A 110 -3.33 1.20 -10.41
N VAL A 111 -2.04 1.31 -10.76
CA VAL A 111 -1.17 2.40 -10.31
C VAL A 111 -1.65 3.76 -10.82
N SER A 112 -2.09 3.84 -12.08
CA SER A 112 -2.59 5.07 -12.70
C SER A 112 -3.87 5.55 -12.01
N LEU A 113 -4.83 4.65 -11.78
CA LEU A 113 -6.04 4.96 -11.01
C LEU A 113 -5.72 5.37 -9.57
N GLY A 114 -4.84 4.64 -8.90
CA GLY A 114 -4.39 4.96 -7.54
C GLY A 114 -3.75 6.33 -7.42
N SER A 115 -2.92 6.69 -8.41
CA SER A 115 -2.28 7.99 -8.51
C SER A 115 -3.31 9.11 -8.67
N GLN A 116 -4.32 8.93 -9.53
CA GLN A 116 -5.41 9.89 -9.66
C GLN A 116 -6.21 10.05 -8.37
N LEU A 117 -6.51 8.95 -7.67
CA LEU A 117 -7.25 8.99 -6.41
C LEU A 117 -6.48 9.75 -5.31
N ILE A 118 -5.17 9.52 -5.18
CA ILE A 118 -4.39 10.24 -4.18
C ILE A 118 -4.22 11.72 -4.56
N PHE A 119 -4.01 12.06 -5.84
CA PHE A 119 -3.98 13.46 -6.26
C PHE A 119 -5.29 14.18 -5.97
N ASN A 120 -6.44 13.54 -6.24
CA ASN A 120 -7.76 14.09 -5.91
C ASN A 120 -8.01 14.25 -4.40
N HIS A 121 -7.32 13.48 -3.56
CA HIS A 121 -7.40 13.64 -2.11
C HIS A 121 -6.51 14.79 -1.60
N LEU A 122 -5.40 15.04 -2.28
CA LEU A 122 -4.41 16.03 -1.90
C LEU A 122 -4.73 17.44 -2.42
N CYS A 123 -5.37 17.55 -3.59
CA CYS A 123 -5.72 18.79 -4.29
C CYS A 123 -7.18 19.21 -4.04
#